data_AF-A0A2T5C3E4-F1
#
_entry.id   AF-A0A2T5C3E4-F1
#
_cell.length_a   1.000
_cell.length_b   1.000
_cell.length_c   1.000
_cell.angle_alpha   90.00
_cell.angle_beta   90.00
_cell.angle_gamma   90.00
#
_symmetry.space_group_name_H-M   'P 1'
#
loop_
_entity.id
_entity.type
_entity.pdbx_description
1 polymer ?
#
loop_
_entity_poly.entity_id
_entity_poly.type
_entity_poly.pdbx_seq_one_letter_code
_entity_poly.pdbx_strand_id
1 'polypeptide(L)'
;MQNKEIQLFQQVGIAKAGNYNYSEIANSFNSTGYTSLAGNTYFNSIWFVEGLAVLADIGIGHTWTFLNGLKIVNIQDKKLVFDSSYHCRYYSKHAVISTVVEKVTSLILESAAKGGLCLNPLHVEQKVRSIIVNGFAKDQRYMLNYNTQKFLKA
;
A
#
# COMPACT_ATOMS: atom_id res chain seq x y z
N MET A 1 1.88 20.49 -13.25
CA MET A 1 2.33 19.11 -12.91
C MET A 1 1.39 18.34 -11.97
N GLN A 2 0.29 18.93 -11.47
CA GLN A 2 -0.65 18.36 -10.47
C GLN A 2 -1.63 17.28 -10.99
N ASN A 3 -1.65 16.94 -12.28
CA ASN A 3 -2.79 16.23 -12.89
C ASN A 3 -2.66 14.70 -12.98
N LYS A 4 -1.45 14.13 -12.86
CA LYS A 4 -1.23 12.67 -13.03
C LYS A 4 -1.40 11.88 -11.74
N GLU A 5 -1.02 12.48 -10.61
CA GLU A 5 -1.05 11.83 -9.28
C GLU A 5 -2.49 11.55 -8.86
N ILE A 6 -3.37 12.54 -9.03
CA ILE A 6 -4.81 12.46 -8.75
C ILE A 6 -5.49 11.37 -9.60
N GLN A 7 -5.02 11.19 -10.84
CA GLN A 7 -5.61 10.27 -11.80
C GLN A 7 -5.42 8.79 -11.41
N LEU A 8 -4.23 8.41 -10.93
CA LEU A 8 -4.01 7.05 -10.41
C LEU A 8 -4.90 6.81 -9.18
N PHE A 9 -4.85 7.68 -8.16
CA PHE A 9 -5.66 7.49 -6.93
C PHE A 9 -7.16 7.32 -7.19
N GLN A 10 -7.72 8.08 -8.15
CA GLN A 10 -9.10 7.91 -8.59
C GLN A 10 -9.33 6.61 -9.35
N GLN A 11 -8.43 6.26 -10.28
CA GLN A 11 -8.58 5.09 -11.14
C GLN A 11 -8.44 3.77 -10.39
N VAL A 12 -7.62 3.70 -9.33
CA VAL A 12 -7.52 2.50 -8.47
C VAL A 12 -8.56 2.45 -7.35
N GLY A 13 -9.53 3.37 -7.34
CA GLY A 13 -10.61 3.39 -6.34
C GLY A 13 -10.13 3.72 -4.92
N ILE A 14 -8.93 4.31 -4.79
CA ILE A 14 -8.27 4.57 -3.52
C ILE A 14 -8.74 5.90 -2.89
N ALA A 15 -9.26 6.83 -3.70
CA ALA A 15 -9.93 8.04 -3.20
C ALA A 15 -10.80 8.74 -4.25
N LYS A 16 -11.81 9.50 -3.79
CA LYS A 16 -12.31 10.66 -4.53
C LYS A 16 -11.16 11.68 -4.61
N ALA A 17 -10.92 12.29 -5.77
CA ALA A 17 -9.83 13.24 -5.97
C ALA A 17 -9.80 14.32 -4.89
N GLY A 18 -8.58 14.64 -4.44
CA GLY A 18 -8.28 15.77 -3.58
C GLY A 18 -8.05 15.34 -2.14
N ASN A 19 -6.77 15.35 -1.73
CA ASN A 19 -6.24 15.45 -0.35
C ASN A 19 -5.06 14.52 -0.03
N TYR A 20 -4.35 13.96 -1.01
CA TYR A 20 -3.08 13.27 -0.74
C TYR A 20 -1.88 14.18 -0.99
N ASN A 21 -1.00 14.31 0.00
CA ASN A 21 0.25 15.06 -0.10
C ASN A 21 1.43 14.13 0.15
N TYR A 22 2.50 14.30 -0.61
CA TYR A 22 3.73 13.55 -0.39
C TYR A 22 4.40 14.00 0.91
N SER A 23 4.74 13.05 1.77
CA SER A 23 5.51 13.25 2.99
C SER A 23 6.92 12.71 2.79
N GLU A 24 7.92 13.59 2.85
CA GLU A 24 9.33 13.19 2.77
C GLU A 24 9.74 12.31 3.95
N ILE A 25 9.26 12.63 5.15
CA ILE A 25 9.58 11.91 6.39
C ILE A 25 9.08 10.45 6.33
N ALA A 26 7.83 10.25 5.88
CA ALA A 26 7.25 8.92 5.79
C ALA A 26 7.64 8.17 4.49
N ASN A 27 8.10 8.93 3.48
CA ASN A 27 8.23 8.51 2.09
C ASN A 27 6.95 7.81 1.63
N SER A 28 5.84 8.57 1.63
CA SER A 28 4.48 8.09 1.35
C SER A 28 3.58 9.25 0.93
N PHE A 29 2.44 8.93 0.31
CA PHE A 29 1.37 9.89 0.10
C PHE A 29 0.36 9.79 1.24
N ASN A 30 0.17 10.87 1.99
CA ASN A 30 -0.72 10.88 3.14
C ASN A 30 -1.98 11.67 2.84
N SER A 31 -3.13 11.15 3.23
CA SER A 31 -4.38 11.91 3.17
C SER A 31 -4.34 13.09 4.15
N THR A 32 -5.15 14.11 3.92
CA THR A 32 -5.53 15.03 4.99
C THR A 32 -6.14 14.20 6.12
N GLY A 33 -5.58 14.35 7.31
CA GLY A 33 -6.07 13.68 8.50
C GLY A 33 -7.26 14.40 9.13
N TYR A 34 -8.01 13.69 9.98
CA TYR A 34 -9.01 14.29 10.85
C TYR A 34 -8.67 13.97 12.31
N THR A 35 -8.94 14.90 13.22
CA THR A 35 -8.78 14.70 14.66
C THR A 35 -10.15 14.51 15.30
N SER A 36 -10.32 13.43 16.06
CA SER A 36 -11.56 13.15 16.78
C SER A 36 -11.72 14.05 18.00
N LEU A 37 -12.93 14.11 18.56
CA LEU A 37 -13.20 14.81 19.82
C LEU A 37 -12.37 14.26 21.00
N ALA A 38 -11.92 13.01 20.91
CA ALA A 38 -11.03 12.38 21.89
C ALA A 38 -9.55 12.74 21.68
N GLY A 39 -9.22 13.61 20.71
CA GLY A 39 -7.85 14.06 20.44
C GLY A 39 -7.01 13.12 19.57
N ASN A 40 -7.58 12.02 19.07
CA ASN A 40 -6.85 11.08 18.21
C ASN A 40 -6.89 11.56 16.75
N THR A 41 -5.77 11.51 16.04
CA THR A 41 -5.67 11.92 14.63
C THR A 41 -5.62 10.70 13.71
N TYR A 42 -6.41 10.69 12.64
CA TYR A 42 -6.51 9.57 11.71
C TYR A 42 -6.23 10.03 10.29
N PHE A 43 -5.47 9.25 9.53
CA PHE A 43 -5.17 9.52 8.12
C PHE A 43 -4.79 8.22 7.40
N ASN A 44 -4.88 8.25 6.07
CA ASN A 44 -4.39 7.17 5.22
C ASN A 44 -2.98 7.47 4.73
N SER A 45 -2.13 6.44 4.65
CA SER A 45 -0.81 6.51 4.03
C SER A 45 -0.74 5.53 2.88
N ILE A 46 -0.23 5.97 1.73
CA ILE A 46 -0.14 5.16 0.51
C ILE A 46 1.31 5.01 0.08
N TRP A 47 1.69 3.76 -0.17
CA TRP A 47 2.92 3.38 -0.86
C TRP A 47 2.58 2.68 -2.18
N PHE A 48 3.38 2.98 -3.19
CA PHE A 48 3.40 2.30 -4.48
C PHE A 48 4.60 1.38 -4.54
N VAL A 49 4.33 0.10 -4.75
CA VAL A 49 5.32 -0.89 -5.13
C VAL A 49 5.01 -1.31 -6.57
N GLU A 50 5.86 -2.14 -7.17
CA GLU A 50 5.61 -2.54 -8.56
C GLU A 50 4.28 -3.29 -8.70
N GLY A 51 3.35 -2.71 -9.47
CA GLY A 51 2.04 -3.29 -9.77
C GLY A 51 1.01 -3.20 -8.65
N LEU A 52 1.38 -2.73 -7.45
CA LEU A 52 0.48 -2.66 -6.30
C LEU A 52 0.50 -1.29 -5.61
N ALA A 53 -0.65 -0.89 -5.10
CA ALA A 53 -0.79 0.20 -4.13
C ALA A 53 -1.10 -0.40 -2.76
N VAL A 54 -0.38 0.04 -1.74
CA VAL A 54 -0.55 -0.37 -0.34
C VAL A 54 -1.07 0.82 0.44
N LEU A 55 -2.24 0.67 1.07
CA LEU A 55 -2.89 1.71 1.84
C LEU A 55 -2.92 1.29 3.31
N ALA A 56 -2.36 2.10 4.20
CA ALA A 56 -2.49 1.92 5.64
C ALA A 56 -3.41 3.00 6.22
N ASP A 57 -4.41 2.60 7.00
CA ASP A 57 -5.16 3.48 7.87
C ASP A 57 -4.41 3.60 9.20
N ILE A 58 -3.98 4.82 9.52
CA ILE A 58 -3.11 5.13 10.67
C ILE A 58 -3.85 6.04 11.63
N GLY A 59 -3.90 5.63 12.90
CA GLY A 59 -4.37 6.45 14.02
C GLY A 59 -3.23 6.86 14.93
N ILE A 60 -3.06 8.14 15.20
CA ILE A 60 -2.16 8.69 16.21
C ILE A 60 -3.00 9.00 17.44
N GLY A 61 -2.85 8.21 18.49
CA GLY A 61 -3.42 8.51 19.80
C GLY A 61 -2.43 9.28 20.67
N HIS A 62 -2.83 9.54 21.92
CA HIS A 62 -2.00 10.27 22.89
C HIS A 62 -0.61 9.63 23.08
N THR A 63 -0.56 8.31 23.27
CA THR A 63 0.69 7.60 23.62
C THR A 63 1.28 6.81 22.46
N TRP A 64 0.42 6.32 21.55
CA TRP A 64 0.81 5.33 20.55
C TRP A 64 0.22 5.63 19.18
N THR A 65 0.93 5.18 18.16
CA THR A 65 0.43 5.13 16.78
C THR A 65 -0.06 3.71 16.49
N PHE A 66 -1.21 3.62 15.84
CA PHE A 66 -1.93 2.40 15.53
C PHE A 66 -2.09 2.22 14.03
N LEU A 67 -1.97 0.99 13.57
CA LEU A 67 -2.40 0.55 12.25
C LEU A 67 -3.83 0.04 12.40
N ASN A 68 -4.81 0.81 11.93
CA ASN A 68 -6.23 0.47 12.02
C ASN A 68 -6.72 -0.34 10.81
N GLY A 69 -6.00 -0.29 9.71
CA GLY A 69 -6.36 -1.04 8.51
C GLY A 69 -5.23 -1.11 7.51
N LEU A 70 -5.26 -2.15 6.67
CA LEU A 70 -4.33 -2.34 5.57
C LEU A 70 -5.07 -2.87 4.35
N LYS A 71 -4.90 -2.17 3.22
CA LYS A 71 -5.44 -2.58 1.93
C LYS A 71 -4.32 -2.72 0.92
N ILE A 72 -4.44 -3.70 0.03
CA ILE A 72 -3.55 -3.89 -1.11
C ILE A 72 -4.41 -3.92 -2.36
N VAL A 73 -4.07 -3.08 -3.33
CA VAL A 73 -4.80 -2.96 -4.60
C VAL A 73 -3.83 -3.28 -5.74
N ASN A 74 -4.25 -4.16 -6.64
CA ASN A 74 -3.56 -4.34 -7.92
C ASN A 74 -3.88 -3.14 -8.82
N ILE A 75 -2.84 -2.45 -9.28
CA ILE A 75 -2.97 -1.21 -10.05
C ILE A 75 -3.53 -1.47 -11.45
N GLN A 76 -3.06 -2.52 -12.11
CA GLN A 76 -3.45 -2.87 -13.48
C GLN A 76 -4.93 -3.25 -13.53
N ASP A 77 -5.35 -4.15 -12.65
CA ASP A 77 -6.71 -4.69 -12.64
C ASP A 77 -7.69 -3.83 -11.82
N LYS A 78 -7.18 -2.81 -11.12
CA LYS A 78 -7.94 -1.96 -10.19
C LYS A 78 -8.71 -2.77 -9.14
N LYS A 79 -8.13 -3.90 -8.75
CA LYS A 79 -8.78 -4.90 -7.89
C LYS A 79 -8.20 -4.87 -6.49
N LEU A 80 -9.08 -4.88 -5.49
CA LEU A 80 -8.71 -5.09 -4.10
C LEU A 80 -8.21 -6.53 -3.95
N VAL A 81 -6.94 -6.67 -3.58
CA VAL A 81 -6.24 -7.94 -3.38
C VAL A 81 -6.35 -8.39 -1.93
N PHE A 82 -6.31 -7.43 -1.01
CA PHE A 82 -6.36 -7.67 0.42
C PHE A 82 -7.00 -6.48 1.14
N ASP A 83 -7.82 -6.76 2.14
CA ASP A 83 -8.41 -5.77 3.04
C ASP A 83 -8.51 -6.37 4.43
N SER A 84 -7.95 -5.69 5.42
CA SER A 84 -8.08 -6.06 6.81
C SER A 84 -8.19 -4.81 7.65
N SER A 85 -9.16 -4.82 8.56
CA SER A 85 -9.22 -3.91 9.69
C SER A 85 -8.49 -4.51 10.88
N TYR A 86 -7.93 -3.65 11.72
CA TYR A 86 -7.27 -4.02 12.95
C TYR A 86 -7.84 -3.18 14.08
N HIS A 87 -7.98 -3.80 15.25
CA HIS A 87 -8.38 -3.11 16.46
C HIS A 87 -7.16 -3.10 17.39
N CYS A 88 -6.54 -1.93 17.55
CA CYS A 88 -5.40 -1.69 18.46
C CYS A 88 -4.06 -2.33 18.07
N ARG A 89 -3.77 -2.56 16.77
CA ARG A 89 -2.44 -3.01 16.33
C ARG A 89 -1.46 -1.82 16.35
N TYR A 90 -0.33 -1.96 17.04
CA TYR A 90 0.72 -0.94 16.98
C TYR A 90 1.25 -0.75 15.56
N TYR A 91 1.36 0.50 15.14
CA TYR A 91 1.91 0.84 13.84
C TYR A 91 3.41 0.65 13.83
N SER A 92 3.90 -0.10 12.83
CA SER A 92 5.27 0.03 12.35
C SER A 92 5.32 -0.21 10.86
N LYS A 93 6.16 0.56 10.15
CA LYS A 93 6.38 0.38 8.70
C LYS A 93 6.89 -1.02 8.38
N HIS A 94 7.70 -1.60 9.27
CA HIS A 94 8.16 -2.98 9.16
C HIS A 94 7.00 -3.98 9.20
N ALA A 95 6.05 -3.83 10.12
CA ALA A 95 4.87 -4.70 10.21
C ALA A 95 3.98 -4.59 8.96
N VAL A 96 3.83 -3.38 8.40
CA VAL A 96 3.13 -3.17 7.13
C VAL A 96 3.81 -3.96 6.01
N ILE A 97 5.12 -3.76 5.83
CA ILE A 97 5.91 -4.45 4.80
C ILE A 97 5.82 -5.97 4.98
N SER A 98 6.00 -6.48 6.19
CA SER A 98 5.95 -7.93 6.46
C SER A 98 4.58 -8.50 6.11
N THR A 99 3.50 -7.80 6.47
CA THR A 99 2.13 -8.22 6.14
C THR A 99 1.91 -8.22 4.62
N VAL A 100 2.40 -7.20 3.91
CA VAL A 100 2.29 -7.15 2.44
C VAL A 100 3.05 -8.31 1.78
N VAL A 101 4.27 -8.58 2.22
CA VAL A 101 5.08 -9.70 1.70
C VAL A 101 4.36 -11.04 1.91
N GLU A 102 3.84 -11.27 3.12
CA GLU A 102 3.08 -12.49 3.45
C GLU A 102 1.87 -12.64 2.52
N LYS A 103 1.01 -11.63 2.43
CA LYS A 103 -0.24 -11.72 1.66
C LYS A 103 -0.01 -11.85 0.16
N VAL A 104 0.96 -11.12 -0.39
CA VAL A 104 1.31 -11.25 -1.82
C VAL A 104 1.93 -12.62 -2.11
N THR A 105 2.77 -13.14 -1.23
CA THR A 105 3.35 -14.49 -1.36
C THR A 105 2.27 -15.56 -1.35
N SER A 106 1.36 -15.53 -0.37
CA SER A 106 0.23 -16.46 -0.29
C SER A 106 -0.61 -16.42 -1.56
N LEU A 107 -0.96 -15.23 -2.04
CA LEU A 107 -1.76 -15.07 -3.26
C LEU A 107 -1.09 -15.69 -4.50
N ILE A 108 0.22 -15.46 -4.67
CA ILE A 108 0.98 -16.01 -5.79
C ILE A 108 1.00 -17.54 -5.72
N LEU A 109 1.29 -18.10 -4.54
CA LEU A 109 1.34 -19.55 -4.34
C LEU A 109 -0.03 -20.21 -4.58
N GLU A 110 -1.10 -19.62 -4.06
CA GLU A 110 -2.47 -20.10 -4.28
C GLU A 110 -2.86 -20.04 -5.76
N SER A 111 -2.51 -18.95 -6.44
CA SER A 111 -2.82 -18.79 -7.87
C SER A 111 -2.02 -19.76 -8.74
N ALA A 112 -0.75 -19.99 -8.41
CA ALA A 112 0.09 -20.98 -9.09
C ALA A 112 -0.46 -22.39 -8.90
N ALA A 113 -0.82 -22.77 -7.67
CA ALA A 113 -1.40 -24.07 -7.37
C ALA A 113 -2.72 -24.31 -8.14
N LYS A 114 -3.59 -23.30 -8.22
CA LYS A 114 -4.82 -23.36 -9.03
C LYS A 114 -4.54 -23.53 -10.52
N GLY A 115 -3.42 -23.01 -11.02
CA GLY A 115 -2.93 -23.20 -12.38
C GLY A 115 -2.12 -24.48 -12.61
N GLY A 116 -1.99 -25.36 -11.61
CA GLY A 116 -1.20 -26.60 -11.70
C GLY A 116 0.32 -26.40 -11.60
N LEU A 117 0.78 -25.23 -11.15
CA LEU A 117 2.20 -24.92 -10.97
C LEU A 117 2.61 -25.08 -9.50
N CYS A 118 3.68 -25.84 -9.27
CA CYS A 118 4.31 -25.97 -7.95
C CYS A 118 5.50 -25.02 -7.85
N LEU A 119 5.31 -23.89 -7.17
CA LEU A 119 6.37 -22.93 -6.89
C LEU A 119 7.03 -23.22 -5.54
N ASN A 120 8.34 -23.00 -5.43
CA ASN A 120 9.05 -23.07 -4.15
C ASN A 120 8.66 -21.85 -3.28
N PRO A 121 8.00 -22.05 -2.12
CA PRO A 121 7.52 -20.94 -1.29
C PRO A 121 8.61 -19.98 -0.83
N LEU A 122 9.78 -20.50 -0.46
CA LEU A 122 10.91 -19.70 0.02
C LEU A 122 11.44 -18.79 -1.09
N HIS A 123 11.59 -19.31 -2.31
CA HIS A 123 12.05 -18.51 -3.44
C HIS A 123 11.04 -17.42 -3.81
N VAL A 124 9.74 -17.72 -3.76
CA VAL A 124 8.68 -16.73 -4.01
C VAL A 124 8.75 -15.64 -2.95
N GLU A 125 8.77 -16.00 -1.66
CA GLU A 125 8.82 -15.03 -0.58
C GLU A 125 10.05 -14.13 -0.69
N GLN A 126 11.23 -14.68 -0.98
CA GLN A 126 12.45 -13.88 -1.16
C GLN A 126 12.35 -12.87 -2.31
N LYS A 127 11.80 -13.28 -3.46
CA LYS A 127 11.59 -12.38 -4.60
C LYS A 127 10.56 -11.30 -4.26
N VAL A 128 9.42 -11.69 -3.69
CA VAL A 128 8.37 -10.77 -3.26
C VAL A 128 8.93 -9.77 -2.25
N ARG A 129 9.63 -10.24 -1.21
CA ARG A 129 10.26 -9.41 -0.20
C ARG A 129 11.20 -8.39 -0.82
N SER A 130 12.07 -8.80 -1.74
CA SER A 130 12.98 -7.89 -2.44
C SER A 130 12.20 -6.79 -3.19
N ILE A 131 11.17 -7.16 -3.95
CA ILE A 131 10.33 -6.21 -4.70
C ILE A 131 9.63 -5.23 -3.77
N ILE A 132 8.97 -5.73 -2.72
CA ILE A 132 8.20 -4.91 -1.77
C ILE A 132 9.13 -3.98 -1.00
N VAL A 133 10.21 -4.50 -0.40
CA VAL A 133 11.16 -3.69 0.39
C VAL A 133 11.78 -2.59 -0.48
N ASN A 134 12.23 -2.92 -1.69
CA ASN A 134 12.79 -1.93 -2.62
C ASN A 134 11.76 -0.90 -3.05
N GLY A 135 10.51 -1.31 -3.28
CA GLY A 135 9.41 -0.40 -3.61
C GLY A 135 9.12 0.61 -2.49
N PHE A 136 9.10 0.16 -1.22
CA PHE A 136 8.91 1.04 -0.06
C PHE A 136 10.10 1.98 0.23
N ALA A 137 11.30 1.60 -0.21
CA ALA A 137 12.52 2.39 -0.03
C ALA A 137 12.70 3.47 -1.11
N LYS A 138 12.21 3.23 -2.33
CA LYS A 138 12.27 4.21 -3.43
C LYS A 138 11.40 5.43 -3.15
N ASP A 139 11.77 6.57 -3.75
CA ASP A 139 10.94 7.78 -3.73
C ASP A 139 9.54 7.48 -4.27
N GLN A 140 8.50 7.73 -3.47
CA GLN A 140 7.15 7.36 -3.86
C GLN A 140 6.61 8.21 -5.02
N ARG A 141 7.12 9.41 -5.26
CA ARG A 141 6.79 10.22 -6.45
C ARG A 141 7.32 9.54 -7.71
N TYR A 142 8.53 8.97 -7.63
CA TYR A 142 9.05 8.13 -8.71
C TYR A 142 8.20 6.87 -8.90
N MET A 143 7.87 6.16 -7.82
CA MET A 143 7.09 4.92 -7.91
C MET A 143 5.68 5.16 -8.45
N LEU A 144 5.05 6.27 -8.11
CA LEU A 144 3.78 6.73 -8.66
C LEU A 144 3.88 6.92 -10.18
N ASN A 145 4.90 7.65 -10.65
CA ASN A 145 5.12 7.87 -12.08
C ASN A 145 5.43 6.56 -12.81
N TYR A 146 6.29 5.71 -12.25
CA TYR A 146 6.63 4.40 -12.80
C TYR A 146 5.39 3.52 -12.98
N ASN A 147 4.58 3.37 -11.93
CA ASN A 147 3.38 2.54 -12.00
C ASN A 147 2.33 3.10 -12.97
N THR A 148 2.17 4.43 -13.01
CA THR A 148 1.28 5.09 -13.97
C THR A 148 1.72 4.81 -15.41
N GLN A 149 3.02 4.90 -15.70
CA GLN A 149 3.54 4.66 -17.04
C GLN A 149 3.47 3.19 -17.45
N LYS A 150 3.78 2.28 -16.52
CA LYS A 150 3.90 0.85 -16.82
C LYS A 150 2.57 0.11 -16.86
N PHE A 151 1.64 0.45 -15.97
CA PHE A 151 0.41 -0.33 -15.76
C PHE A 151 -0.88 0.38 -16.17
N LEU A 152 -0.85 1.69 -16.40
CA LEU A 152 -2.05 2.45 -16.77
C LEU A 152 -2.02 3.10 -18.16
N LYS A 153 -0.86 3.19 -18.81
CA LYS A 153 -0.78 3.59 -20.21
C LYS A 153 -0.94 2.36 -21.10
N ALA A 154 -2.19 2.02 -21.40
CA ALA A 154 -2.57 1.22 -22.57
C ALA A 154 -3.11 2.18 -23.64
#